data_AF-A0A955KSK0-F1
#
_entry.id   AF-A0A955KSK0-F1
#
_cell.length_a   1.000
_cell.length_b   1.000
_cell.length_c   1.000
_cell.angle_alpha   90.00
_cell.angle_beta   90.00
_cell.angle_gamma   90.00
#
_symmetry.space_group_name_H-M   'P 1'
#
loop_
_entity.id
_entity.type
_entity.pdbx_description
1 polymer ?
#
loop_
_entity_poly.entity_id
_entity_poly.type
_entity_poly.pdbx_seq_one_letter_code
_entity_poly.pdbx_strand_id
1 'polypeptide(L)' 'MPFSWSTCPRPIVALAPMAGVTDASYRQLIKRVAPETIVYTEFLSTDAIHYGAKRTMKELEFDAQKE' A
#
# COMPACT_ATOMS: atom_id res chain seq x y z
N MET A 1 5.60 13.86 -10.60
CA MET A 1 5.92 12.87 -11.66
C MET A 1 5.42 11.51 -11.19
N PRO A 2 4.90 10.64 -12.07
CA PRO A 2 4.52 9.29 -11.68
C PRO A 2 5.74 8.51 -11.18
N PHE A 3 5.52 7.58 -10.25
CA PHE A 3 6.56 6.70 -9.73
C PHE A 3 7.22 5.87 -10.84
N SER A 4 8.54 5.69 -10.79
CA SER A 4 9.30 4.84 -11.72
C SER A 4 10.40 4.05 -11.01
N TRP A 5 10.45 2.75 -11.30
CA TRP A 5 11.49 1.85 -10.80
C TRP A 5 12.89 2.18 -11.32
N SER A 6 13.00 2.82 -12.49
CA SER A 6 14.31 3.21 -13.07
C SER A 6 14.97 4.36 -12.30
N THR A 7 14.15 5.24 -11.69
CA THR A 7 14.60 6.45 -10.99
C THR A 7 14.50 6.34 -9.48
N CYS A 8 14.06 5.19 -8.95
CA CYS A 8 13.93 4.98 -7.50
C CYS A 8 15.31 4.99 -6.80
N PRO A 9 15.51 5.84 -5.77
CA PRO A 9 16.76 5.88 -5.01
C PRO A 9 17.13 4.51 -4.42
N ARG A 10 18.44 4.21 -4.39
CA ARG A 10 18.96 2.96 -3.83
C ARG A 10 19.64 3.21 -2.47
N PRO A 11 19.53 2.29 -1.50
CA PRO A 11 18.75 1.04 -1.55
C PRO A 11 17.24 1.29 -1.55
N ILE A 12 16.49 0.42 -2.22
CA ILE A 12 15.03 0.51 -2.22
C ILE A 12 14.54 0.09 -0.84
N VAL A 13 13.84 1.01 -0.17
CA VAL A 13 13.18 0.74 1.11
C VAL A 13 11.69 0.54 0.85
N ALA A 14 11.19 -0.64 1.20
CA ALA A 14 9.79 -0.98 1.06
C ALA A 14 9.26 -1.58 2.37
N LEU A 15 8.05 -1.18 2.75
CA LEU A 15 7.31 -1.75 3.87
C LEU A 15 6.73 -3.10 3.44
N ALA A 16 7.02 -4.17 4.18
CA ALA A 16 6.48 -5.49 3.87
C ALA A 16 4.95 -5.53 4.00
N PRO A 17 4.21 -6.20 3.09
CA PRO A 17 2.78 -6.39 3.24
C PRO A 17 2.50 -7.34 4.40
N MET A 18 1.67 -6.90 5.35
CA MET A 18 1.32 -7.67 6.55
C MET A 18 -0.18 -7.56 6.81
N ALA A 19 -0.91 -8.65 6.60
CA ALA A 19 -2.36 -8.69 6.82
C ALA A 19 -2.72 -8.38 8.28
N GLY A 20 -3.70 -7.51 8.49
CA GLY A 20 -4.11 -6.95 9.76
C GLY A 20 -3.20 -5.84 10.31
N VAL A 21 -2.15 -5.45 9.58
CA VAL A 21 -1.16 -4.45 10.03
C VAL A 21 -0.99 -3.32 9.03
N THR A 22 -0.77 -3.63 7.75
CA THR A 22 -0.52 -2.62 6.70
C THR A 22 -1.79 -2.12 6.01
N ASP A 23 -2.78 -1.75 6.82
CA ASP A 23 -4.01 -1.12 6.33
C ASP A 23 -3.76 0.29 5.76
N ALA A 24 -4.80 0.90 5.19
CA ALA A 24 -4.68 2.23 4.58
C ALA A 24 -4.16 3.29 5.58
N SER A 25 -4.63 3.25 6.82
CA SER A 25 -4.22 4.23 7.84
C SER A 25 -2.74 4.11 8.19
N TYR A 26 -2.22 2.89 8.31
CA TYR A 26 -0.82 2.67 8.61
C TYR A 26 0.08 3.08 7.43
N ARG A 27 -0.30 2.79 6.19
CA ARG A 27 0.47 3.20 5.01
C ARG A 27 0.56 4.73 4.88
N GLN A 28 -0.54 5.44 5.14
CA GLN A 28 -0.56 6.90 5.18
C GLN A 28 0.34 7.47 6.29
N LEU A 29 0.37 6.83 7.46
CA LEU A 29 1.29 7.19 8.53
C LEU A 29 2.76 7.02 8.10
N ILE A 30 3.09 5.87 7.49
CA ILE A 30 4.44 5.61 6.99
C ILE A 30 4.84 6.63 5.93
N LYS A 31 3.93 6.99 5.03
CA LYS A 31 4.17 8.03 4.01
C LYS A 31 4.37 9.42 4.60
N ARG A 32 3.79 9.71 5.76
CA ARG A 32 4.05 10.95 6.51
C ARG A 32 5.41 10.96 7.20
N VAL A 33 5.88 9.81 7.70
CA VAL A 33 7.13 9.69 8.48
C VAL A 33 8.34 9.43 7.57
N ALA A 34 8.17 8.63 6.53
CA ALA A 34 9.20 8.21 5.58
C ALA A 34 8.62 8.19 4.14
N PRO A 35 8.45 9.36 3.50
CA PRO A 35 7.75 9.52 2.21
C PRO A 35 8.29 8.66 1.07
N GLU A 36 9.61 8.45 1.06
CA GLU A 36 10.34 7.67 0.06
C GLU A 36 10.10 6.15 0.18
N THR A 37 9.48 5.70 1.28
CA THR A 37 9.18 4.27 1.50
C THR A 37 8.10 3.82 0.53
N ILE A 38 8.37 2.73 -0.19
CA ILE A 38 7.36 2.05 -0.99
C ILE A 38 6.43 1.29 -0.04
N VAL A 39 5.12 1.45 -0.20
CA VAL A 39 4.11 0.76 0.59
C VAL A 39 3.29 -0.17 -0.29
N TYR A 40 2.83 -1.29 0.26
CA TYR A 40 1.93 -2.23 -0.40
C TYR A 40 0.67 -2.38 0.44
N THR A 41 -0.45 -2.68 -0.21
CA THR A 41 -1.65 -3.16 0.49
C THR A 41 -1.37 -4.51 1.16
N GLU A 42 -2.32 -4.95 1.98
CA GLU A 42 -2.31 -6.31 2.53
C GLU A 42 -2.42 -7.37 1.43
N PHE A 43 -2.14 -8.63 1.76
CA PHE A 43 -2.43 -9.74 0.86
C PHE A 43 -3.94 -9.99 0.79
N LEU A 44 -4.52 -9.75 -0.38
CA LEU A 44 -5.96 -9.86 -0.61
C LEU A 44 -6.28 -11.12 -1.42
N SER A 45 -7.42 -11.74 -1.10
CA SER A 45 -7.95 -12.86 -1.89
C SER A 45 -8.49 -12.36 -3.24
N THR A 46 -8.04 -13.00 -4.32
CA THR A 46 -8.52 -12.70 -5.68
C THR A 46 -10.01 -12.98 -5.83
N ASP A 47 -10.51 -14.06 -5.21
CA ASP A 47 -11.93 -14.41 -5.24
C ASP A 47 -12.76 -13.38 -4.48
N ALA A 48 -12.25 -12.93 -3.33
CA ALA A 48 -12.91 -11.90 -2.54
C ALA A 48 -13.00 -10.56 -3.29
N ILE A 49 -11.99 -10.22 -4.09
CA ILE A 49 -12.04 -9.07 -5.01
C ILE A 49 -13.08 -9.32 -6.12
N HIS A 50 -13.05 -10.50 -6.76
CA HIS A 50 -13.96 -10.86 -7.85
C HIS A 50 -15.44 -10.78 -7.43
N TYR A 51 -15.77 -11.27 -6.23
CA TYR A 51 -17.13 -11.23 -5.68
C TYR A 51 -17.44 -9.93 -4.90
N GLY A 52 -16.54 -8.95 -4.88
CA GLY A 52 -16.78 -7.65 -4.26
C GLY A 52 -16.97 -7.70 -2.74
N ALA A 53 -16.25 -8.59 -2.05
CA ALA A 53 -16.32 -8.73 -0.60
C ALA A 53 -15.97 -7.39 0.08
N LYS A 54 -16.93 -6.83 0.81
CA LYS A 54 -16.83 -5.48 1.42
C LYS A 54 -15.56 -5.28 2.24
N ARG A 55 -15.13 -6.30 2.98
CA ARG A 55 -13.92 -6.25 3.80
C ARG A 55 -12.66 -6.09 2.94
N THR A 56 -12.51 -6.95 1.93
CA THR A 56 -11.36 -6.93 1.02
C THR A 56 -11.31 -5.65 0.20
N MET A 57 -12.47 -5.12 -0.22
CA MET A 57 -12.52 -3.83 -0.92
C MET A 57 -12.11 -2.66 -0.02
N LYS A 58 -12.37 -2.75 1.29
CA LYS A 58 -11.90 -1.76 2.27
C LYS A 58 -10.39 -1.87 2.52
N GLU A 59 -9.85 -3.08 2.61
CA GLU A 59 -8.40 -3.32 2.76
C GLU A 59 -7.62 -2.82 1.51
N LEU A 60 -8.27 -2.80 0.34
CA LEU A 60 -7.75 -2.27 -0.93
C LEU A 60 -7.81 -0.72 -1.03
N GLU A 61 -8.46 -0.03 -0.10
CA GLU A 61 -8.60 1.44 -0.14
C GLU A 61 -7.23 2.13 -0.21
N PHE A 62 -7.11 3.13 -1.09
CA PHE A 62 -5.89 3.87 -1.37
C PHE A 62 -6.19 5.35 -1.62
N ASP A 63 -5.47 6.24 -0.93
CA ASP A 63 -5.57 7.70 -1.11
C ASP A 63 -4.32 8.24 -1.83
N ALA A 64 -4.46 8.57 -3.12
CA ALA A 64 -3.36 9.05 -3.96
C ALA A 64 -2.70 10.37 -3.49
N GLN A 65 -3.32 11.11 -2.56
CA GLN A 65 -2.72 12.32 -1.99
C GLN A 65 -1.89 12.02 -0.74
N LYS A 66 -2.11 10.87 -0.11
CA LYS A 66 -1.45 10.47 1.15
C LYS A 66 -0.51 9.28 1.01
N GLU A 67 -0.60 8.53 -0.10
CA GLU A 67 0.18 7.33 -0.41
C GLU A 67 0.86 7.42 -1.77
#